data_AF-W2PLC4-F1
#
_entry.id   AF-W2PLC4-F1
#
_cell.length_a   1.000
_cell.length_b   1.000
_cell.length_c   1.000
_cell.angle_alpha   90.00
_cell.angle_beta   90.00
_cell.angle_gamma   90.00
#
_symmetry.space_group_name_H-M   'P 1'
#
loop_
_entity.id
_entity.type
_entity.pdbx_description
1 polymer ?
#
loop_
_entity_poly.entity_id
_entity_poly.type
_entity_poly.pdbx_seq_one_letter_code
_entity_poly.pdbx_strand_id
1 'polypeptide(L)'
;MCNFAPIEFERLWELSEDHVLSKWGVGRGKKCKTSPKDVLFMMLAALKHCGNWETVSSMFDMDASAFQKMIKKYIDMYEPFLYTHLVKGHEALWSMKKITVIGHAFANYPCARYATDVTFQHAVRPTGNFHEVMKYFITSVAKQQDEGTLYDDGPDVDNFEAFWGVLVDNGYQGLGDEYRTIQPKKKAKGKLTLSPSERDENDKITHDRVIVENF
;
A
#
# COMPACT_ATOMS: atom_id res chain seq x y z
N MET A 1 -11.19 3.47 18.55
CA MET A 1 -12.09 2.83 17.56
C MET A 1 -11.43 2.81 16.17
N CYS A 2 -10.84 3.91 15.70
CA CYS A 2 -9.90 3.91 14.57
C CYS A 2 -8.61 4.66 14.95
N ASN A 3 -7.54 4.51 14.16
CA ASN A 3 -6.23 5.16 14.41
C ASN A 3 -6.11 6.56 13.77
N PHE A 4 -7.20 7.15 13.31
CA PHE A 4 -7.19 8.46 12.67
C PHE A 4 -7.30 9.57 13.73
N ALA A 5 -6.44 10.57 13.65
CA ALA A 5 -6.67 11.85 14.30
C ALA A 5 -7.92 12.52 13.70
N PRO A 6 -8.61 13.40 14.44
CA PRO A 6 -9.82 14.06 13.94
C PRO A 6 -9.60 14.76 12.59
N ILE A 7 -8.47 15.45 12.42
CA ILE A 7 -8.15 16.14 11.16
C ILE A 7 -7.92 15.19 9.99
N GLU A 8 -7.36 14.00 10.23
CA GLU A 8 -7.13 13.00 9.19
C GLU A 8 -8.46 12.39 8.74
N PHE A 9 -9.37 12.14 9.69
CA PHE A 9 -10.72 11.69 9.39
C PHE A 9 -11.51 12.74 8.60
N GLU A 10 -11.41 14.02 8.98
CA GLU A 10 -12.06 15.11 8.24
C GLU A 10 -11.54 15.21 6.80
N ARG A 11 -10.22 15.13 6.59
CA ARG A 11 -9.63 15.12 5.23
C ARG A 11 -10.12 13.95 4.39
N LEU A 12 -10.26 12.77 4.99
CA LEU A 12 -10.79 11.60 4.28
C LEU A 12 -12.28 11.78 3.93
N TRP A 13 -13.06 12.38 4.83
CA TRP A 13 -14.45 12.73 4.56
C TRP A 13 -14.54 13.76 3.41
N GLU A 14 -13.85 14.89 3.52
CA GLU A 14 -13.81 15.95 2.50
C GLU A 14 -13.42 15.42 1.12
N LEU A 15 -12.43 14.53 1.05
CA LEU A 15 -12.01 13.89 -0.20
C LEU A 15 -13.15 13.12 -0.88
N SER A 16 -14.07 12.53 -0.09
CA SER A 16 -15.01 11.53 -0.58
C SER A 16 -16.49 11.92 -0.42
N GLU A 17 -16.77 13.07 0.20
CA GLU A 17 -18.12 13.52 0.57
C GLU A 17 -19.05 13.53 -0.64
N ASP A 18 -18.68 14.19 -1.73
CA ASP A 18 -19.47 14.26 -2.96
C ASP A 18 -19.79 12.88 -3.53
N HIS A 19 -18.79 11.98 -3.50
CA HIS A 19 -18.97 10.61 -3.96
C HIS A 19 -19.97 9.85 -3.08
N VAL A 20 -19.78 9.91 -1.76
CA VAL A 20 -20.65 9.23 -0.80
C VAL A 20 -22.07 9.77 -0.89
N LEU A 21 -22.27 11.08 -0.93
CA LEU A 21 -23.60 11.70 -0.98
C LEU A 21 -24.33 11.39 -2.31
N SER A 22 -23.60 11.23 -3.42
CA SER A 22 -24.20 10.86 -4.70
C SER A 22 -24.59 9.37 -4.83
N LYS A 23 -24.02 8.50 -3.99
CA LYS A 23 -24.14 7.03 -4.11
C LYS A 23 -24.82 6.35 -2.92
N TRP A 24 -24.69 6.91 -1.73
CA TRP A 24 -25.20 6.33 -0.49
C TRP A 24 -26.58 6.85 -0.13
N GLY A 25 -27.49 5.94 0.22
CA GLY A 25 -28.86 6.32 0.62
C GLY A 25 -29.72 6.88 -0.52
N VAL A 26 -29.25 6.77 -1.77
CA VAL A 26 -30.02 7.12 -2.97
C VAL A 26 -31.02 6.02 -3.31
N GLY A 27 -32.23 6.40 -3.75
CA GLY A 27 -33.31 5.49 -4.15
C GLY A 27 -34.56 5.57 -3.26
N ARG A 28 -35.54 4.70 -3.56
CA ARG A 28 -36.89 4.71 -2.93
C ARG A 28 -37.01 3.87 -1.66
N GLY A 29 -35.93 3.23 -1.23
CA GLY A 29 -35.92 2.37 -0.04
C GLY A 29 -35.92 3.14 1.28
N LYS A 30 -36.08 2.41 2.39
CA LYS A 30 -35.93 2.95 3.74
C LYS A 30 -34.54 3.59 3.91
N LYS A 31 -34.50 4.88 4.26
CA LYS A 31 -33.24 5.58 4.51
C LYS A 31 -32.55 5.04 5.76
N CYS A 32 -31.22 5.01 5.71
CA CYS A 32 -30.42 4.70 6.90
C CYS A 32 -30.60 5.82 7.94
N LYS A 33 -30.73 5.46 9.22
CA LYS A 33 -30.83 6.45 10.31
C LYS A 33 -29.47 7.10 10.62
N THR A 34 -28.40 6.38 10.36
CA THR A 34 -27.01 6.78 10.56
C THR A 34 -26.56 7.67 9.41
N SER A 35 -25.89 8.79 9.71
CA SER A 35 -25.40 9.68 8.66
C SER A 35 -24.31 9.00 7.83
N PRO A 36 -24.12 9.36 6.54
CA PRO A 36 -23.11 8.71 5.71
C PRO A 36 -21.68 8.88 6.24
N LYS A 37 -21.40 10.00 6.92
CA LYS A 37 -20.12 10.27 7.59
C LYS A 37 -19.92 9.39 8.83
N ASP A 38 -20.97 9.16 9.61
CA ASP A 38 -20.90 8.23 10.73
C ASP A 38 -20.71 6.79 10.24
N VAL A 39 -21.33 6.40 9.11
CA VAL A 39 -21.09 5.07 8.52
C VAL A 39 -19.64 4.93 8.05
N LEU A 40 -19.01 5.99 7.52
CA LEU A 40 -17.57 6.00 7.23
C LEU A 40 -16.75 5.72 8.49
N PHE A 41 -17.04 6.42 9.60
CA PHE A 41 -16.36 6.20 10.88
C PHE A 41 -16.56 4.77 11.40
N MET A 42 -17.77 4.25 11.34
CA MET A 42 -18.10 2.88 11.74
C MET A 42 -17.37 1.84 10.87
N MET A 43 -17.23 2.09 9.57
CA MET A 43 -16.48 1.24 8.65
C MET A 43 -15.00 1.23 9.01
N LEU A 44 -14.38 2.39 9.24
CA LEU A 44 -12.98 2.49 9.66
C LEU A 44 -12.75 1.81 11.01
N ALA A 45 -13.69 1.92 11.94
CA ALA A 45 -13.63 1.22 13.22
C ALA A 45 -13.72 -0.31 13.04
N ALA A 46 -14.62 -0.79 12.19
CA ALA A 46 -14.74 -2.21 11.87
C ALA A 46 -13.47 -2.76 11.22
N LEU A 47 -12.88 -2.02 10.28
CA LEU A 47 -11.61 -2.39 9.64
C LEU A 47 -10.44 -2.36 10.63
N LYS A 48 -10.38 -1.41 11.56
CA LYS A 48 -9.30 -1.36 12.56
C LYS A 48 -9.36 -2.54 13.52
N HIS A 49 -10.56 -2.92 13.95
CA HIS A 49 -10.73 -3.92 14.98
C HIS A 49 -10.73 -5.37 14.45
N CYS A 50 -10.66 -5.59 13.12
CA CYS A 50 -10.43 -6.87 12.41
C CYS A 50 -10.93 -8.12 13.17
N GLY A 51 -12.14 -8.04 13.72
CA GLY A 51 -12.59 -8.96 14.75
C GLY A 51 -14.04 -9.37 14.56
N ASN A 52 -14.64 -9.89 15.62
CA ASN A 52 -16.02 -10.30 15.58
C ASN A 52 -16.97 -9.09 15.37
N TRP A 53 -17.90 -9.21 14.41
CA TRP A 53 -18.96 -8.23 14.14
C TRP A 53 -19.76 -7.88 15.40
N GLU A 54 -20.01 -8.84 16.30
CA GLU A 54 -20.70 -8.59 17.56
C GLU A 54 -19.95 -7.60 18.46
N THR A 55 -18.62 -7.68 18.51
CA THR A 55 -17.80 -6.78 19.33
C THR A 55 -17.88 -5.36 18.79
N VAL A 56 -17.69 -5.17 17.49
CA VAL A 56 -17.69 -3.83 16.90
C VAL A 56 -19.10 -3.23 16.88
N SER A 57 -20.13 -4.02 16.59
CA SER A 57 -21.51 -3.51 16.55
C SER A 57 -22.00 -3.06 17.92
N SER A 58 -21.56 -3.73 19.00
CA SER A 58 -21.87 -3.33 20.37
C SER A 58 -21.34 -1.94 20.74
N MET A 59 -20.24 -1.49 20.13
CA MET A 59 -19.69 -0.13 20.37
C MET A 59 -20.59 0.98 19.81
N PHE A 60 -21.50 0.63 18.89
CA PHE A 60 -22.41 1.55 18.22
C PHE A 60 -23.88 1.28 18.55
N ASP A 61 -24.15 0.42 19.54
CA ASP A 61 -25.51 0.01 19.94
C ASP A 61 -26.34 -0.53 18.76
N MET A 62 -25.70 -1.28 17.86
CA MET A 62 -26.33 -1.87 16.69
C MET A 62 -26.37 -3.40 16.77
N ASP A 63 -27.45 -3.98 16.25
CA ASP A 63 -27.51 -5.41 15.95
C ASP A 63 -26.39 -5.80 14.97
N ALA A 64 -25.71 -6.92 15.25
CA ALA A 64 -24.54 -7.36 14.49
C ALA A 64 -24.87 -7.65 13.02
N SER A 65 -26.03 -8.25 12.72
CA SER A 65 -26.45 -8.55 11.35
C SER A 65 -26.74 -7.26 10.58
N ALA A 66 -27.45 -6.32 11.19
CA ALA A 66 -27.74 -5.01 10.60
C ALA A 66 -26.44 -4.21 10.36
N PHE A 67 -25.55 -4.17 11.36
CA PHE A 67 -24.26 -3.50 11.27
C PHE A 67 -23.41 -4.09 10.15
N GLN A 68 -23.21 -5.41 10.12
CA GLN A 68 -22.43 -6.08 9.09
C GLN A 68 -22.96 -5.80 7.68
N LYS A 69 -24.28 -5.90 7.47
CA LYS A 69 -24.91 -5.61 6.17
C LYS A 69 -24.68 -4.15 5.76
N MET A 70 -24.78 -3.22 6.71
CA MET A 70 -24.55 -1.80 6.45
C MET A 70 -23.09 -1.53 6.07
N ILE A 71 -22.13 -2.05 6.84
CA ILE A 71 -20.70 -1.82 6.60
C ILE A 71 -20.26 -2.47 5.28
N LYS A 72 -20.66 -3.71 5.00
CA LYS A 72 -20.34 -4.38 3.72
C LYS A 72 -20.85 -3.58 2.52
N LYS A 73 -22.13 -3.17 2.55
CA LYS A 73 -22.71 -2.34 1.49
C LYS A 73 -21.95 -1.01 1.31
N TYR A 74 -21.46 -0.42 2.41
CA TYR A 74 -20.68 0.81 2.34
C TYR A 74 -19.31 0.56 1.71
N ILE A 75 -18.62 -0.52 2.12
CA ILE A 75 -17.34 -0.93 1.54
C ILE A 75 -17.47 -1.18 0.04
N ASP A 76 -18.49 -1.92 -0.42
CA ASP A 76 -18.70 -2.21 -1.84
C ASP A 76 -18.86 -0.93 -2.70
N MET A 77 -19.40 0.14 -2.11
CA MET A 77 -19.53 1.44 -2.76
C MET A 77 -18.23 2.26 -2.68
N TYR A 78 -17.56 2.21 -1.53
CA TYR A 78 -16.47 3.11 -1.18
C TYR A 78 -15.08 2.62 -1.64
N GLU A 79 -14.85 1.31 -1.65
CA GLU A 79 -13.57 0.70 -2.05
C GLU A 79 -13.11 1.12 -3.45
N PRO A 80 -13.96 1.10 -4.50
CA PRO A 80 -13.53 1.49 -5.84
C PRO A 80 -13.14 2.97 -5.92
N PHE A 81 -13.80 3.82 -5.12
CA PHE A 81 -13.46 5.23 -5.01
C PHE A 81 -12.09 5.42 -4.36
N LEU A 82 -11.85 4.79 -3.20
CA LEU A 82 -10.57 4.86 -2.52
C LEU A 82 -9.44 4.35 -3.41
N TYR A 83 -9.63 3.20 -4.05
CA TYR A 83 -8.61 2.62 -4.93
C TYR A 83 -8.27 3.55 -6.09
N THR A 84 -9.29 4.15 -6.71
CA THR A 84 -9.07 5.07 -7.84
C THR A 84 -8.34 6.34 -7.42
N HIS A 85 -8.70 6.96 -6.30
CA HIS A 85 -8.16 8.26 -5.92
C HIS A 85 -6.85 8.16 -5.15
N LEU A 86 -6.75 7.21 -4.22
CA LEU A 86 -5.58 7.07 -3.34
C LEU A 86 -4.49 6.18 -3.92
N VAL A 87 -4.85 5.17 -4.75
CA VAL A 87 -3.85 4.29 -5.39
C VAL A 87 -3.55 4.77 -6.80
N LYS A 88 -4.50 4.67 -7.73
CA LYS A 88 -4.27 5.03 -9.14
C LYS A 88 -3.98 6.52 -9.32
N GLY A 89 -4.67 7.37 -8.58
CA GLY A 89 -4.47 8.83 -8.62
C GLY A 89 -3.05 9.22 -8.20
N HIS A 90 -2.54 8.66 -7.10
CA HIS A 90 -1.17 8.90 -6.65
C HIS A 90 -0.13 8.29 -7.59
N GLU A 91 -0.39 7.10 -8.12
CA GLU A 91 0.48 6.45 -9.12
C GLU A 91 0.67 7.34 -10.35
N ALA A 92 -0.41 7.95 -10.84
CA ALA A 92 -0.37 8.89 -11.97
C ALA A 92 0.28 10.24 -11.58
N LEU A 93 0.02 10.75 -10.38
CA LEU A 93 0.56 12.04 -9.92
C LEU A 93 2.06 12.00 -9.63
N TRP A 94 2.58 10.85 -9.23
CA TRP A 94 3.95 10.66 -8.77
C TRP A 94 4.69 9.63 -9.62
N SER A 95 4.71 9.80 -10.95
CA SER A 95 5.52 8.98 -11.84
C SER A 95 7.01 9.04 -11.48
N MET A 96 7.80 8.03 -11.86
CA MET A 96 9.26 8.04 -11.63
C MET A 96 9.90 9.25 -12.27
N LYS A 97 9.46 9.60 -13.49
CA LYS A 97 9.90 10.83 -14.16
C LYS A 97 9.76 12.05 -13.27
N LYS A 98 8.58 12.23 -12.66
CA LYS A 98 8.33 13.37 -11.79
C LYS A 98 9.22 13.31 -10.57
N ILE A 99 9.23 12.18 -9.86
CA ILE A 99 10.03 11.93 -8.64
C ILE A 99 11.51 12.25 -8.87
N THR A 100 12.07 11.78 -9.98
CA THR A 100 13.46 12.03 -10.37
C THR A 100 13.71 13.52 -10.63
N VAL A 101 12.84 14.18 -11.41
CA VAL A 101 13.01 15.60 -11.77
C VAL A 101 12.97 16.53 -10.55
N ILE A 102 12.11 16.23 -9.57
CA ILE A 102 11.98 17.03 -8.35
C ILE A 102 13.00 16.66 -7.27
N GLY A 103 13.89 15.70 -7.53
CA GLY A 103 14.93 15.28 -6.57
C GLY A 103 14.41 14.50 -5.38
N HIS A 104 13.28 13.80 -5.52
CA HIS A 104 12.65 12.99 -4.47
C HIS A 104 12.90 11.47 -4.63
N ALA A 105 13.76 11.06 -5.57
CA ALA A 105 14.15 9.66 -5.72
C ALA A 105 15.00 9.19 -4.51
N PHE A 106 15.07 7.88 -4.30
CA PHE A 106 15.94 7.31 -3.26
C PHE A 106 17.41 7.65 -3.51
N ALA A 107 18.15 7.87 -2.43
CA ALA A 107 19.50 8.43 -2.50
C ALA A 107 20.52 7.45 -3.09
N ASN A 108 20.44 6.18 -2.72
CA ASN A 108 21.36 5.13 -3.17
C ASN A 108 20.81 4.33 -4.35
N TYR A 109 19.48 4.22 -4.46
CA TYR A 109 18.81 3.48 -5.53
C TYR A 109 17.74 4.33 -6.25
N PRO A 110 18.12 5.32 -7.07
CA PRO A 110 17.18 6.18 -7.78
C PRO A 110 16.24 5.44 -8.74
N CYS A 111 16.62 4.23 -9.18
CA CYS A 111 15.79 3.35 -10.00
C CYS A 111 14.63 2.69 -9.22
N ALA A 112 14.65 2.76 -7.89
CA ALA A 112 13.64 2.12 -7.06
C ALA A 112 12.35 2.96 -7.03
N ARG A 113 11.23 2.33 -7.43
CA ARG A 113 9.91 2.98 -7.45
C ARG A 113 9.28 3.04 -6.07
N TYR A 114 9.43 1.96 -5.32
CA TYR A 114 8.87 1.77 -3.98
C TYR A 114 9.90 1.06 -3.10
N ALA A 115 9.77 1.26 -1.80
CA ALA A 115 10.35 0.35 -0.81
C ALA A 115 9.22 -0.38 -0.09
N THR A 116 9.33 -1.71 -0.01
CA THR A 116 8.42 -2.53 0.78
C THR A 116 9.03 -2.69 2.18
N ASP A 117 8.35 -2.13 3.16
CA ASP A 117 8.75 -2.23 4.56
C ASP A 117 7.71 -2.95 5.43
N VAL A 118 6.46 -2.98 5.01
CA VAL A 118 5.44 -3.58 5.86
C VAL A 118 5.53 -5.11 5.78
N THR A 119 6.02 -5.74 6.85
CA THR A 119 5.35 -6.98 7.28
C THR A 119 3.89 -6.62 7.41
N PHE A 120 3.08 -6.86 6.36
CA PHE A 120 1.65 -6.55 6.37
C PHE A 120 1.08 -7.10 7.69
N GLN A 121 0.90 -6.23 8.68
CA GLN A 121 0.32 -6.62 9.95
C GLN A 121 -1.13 -6.88 9.66
N HIS A 122 -1.46 -8.12 9.33
CA HIS A 122 -2.79 -8.74 9.28
C HIS A 122 -3.94 -7.91 8.66
N ALA A 123 -3.69 -6.86 7.91
CA ALA A 123 -4.70 -6.13 7.16
C ALA A 123 -4.66 -6.65 5.73
N VAL A 124 -5.31 -7.80 5.53
CA VAL A 124 -5.68 -8.40 4.24
C VAL A 124 -4.52 -8.50 3.25
N ARG A 125 -3.59 -9.41 3.55
CA ARG A 125 -2.76 -10.04 2.52
C ARG A 125 -3.70 -10.70 1.50
N PRO A 126 -3.57 -10.48 0.17
CA PRO A 126 -4.32 -11.25 -0.82
C PRO A 126 -4.19 -12.74 -0.51
N THR A 127 -5.30 -13.47 -0.49
CA THR A 127 -5.29 -14.90 -0.20
C THR A 127 -4.42 -15.60 -1.25
N GLY A 128 -3.30 -16.18 -0.83
CA GLY A 128 -2.35 -16.79 -1.75
C GLY A 128 -0.99 -17.05 -1.12
N ASN A 129 -0.16 -17.80 -1.84
CA ASN A 129 1.22 -18.03 -1.44
C ASN A 129 2.04 -16.72 -1.59
N PHE A 130 3.30 -16.76 -1.17
CA PHE A 130 4.19 -15.59 -1.16
C PHE A 130 4.36 -14.92 -2.52
N HIS A 131 4.47 -15.72 -3.59
CA HIS A 131 4.68 -15.25 -4.95
C HIS A 131 3.43 -14.57 -5.52
N GLU A 132 2.24 -15.12 -5.24
CA GLU A 132 0.96 -14.56 -5.71
C GLU A 132 0.72 -13.15 -5.16
N VAL A 133 1.09 -12.95 -3.90
CA VAL A 133 0.96 -11.65 -3.23
C VAL A 133 1.96 -10.65 -3.79
N MET A 134 3.22 -11.05 -3.98
CA MET A 134 4.24 -10.13 -4.50
C MET A 134 4.03 -9.76 -5.96
N LYS A 135 3.41 -10.63 -6.76
CA LYS A 135 3.01 -10.29 -8.14
C LYS A 135 2.19 -9.01 -8.19
N TYR A 136 1.26 -8.81 -7.26
CA TYR A 136 0.43 -7.61 -7.21
C TYR A 136 1.28 -6.34 -7.02
N PHE A 137 2.22 -6.36 -6.07
CA PHE A 137 3.08 -5.22 -5.75
C PHE A 137 4.13 -4.93 -6.82
N ILE A 138 4.54 -5.93 -7.59
CA ILE A 138 5.60 -5.77 -8.58
C ILE A 138 5.02 -5.45 -9.97
N THR A 139 3.79 -5.86 -10.27
CA THR A 139 3.13 -5.39 -11.51
C THR A 139 2.93 -3.87 -11.56
N SER A 140 2.88 -3.18 -10.41
CA SER A 140 2.77 -1.71 -10.33
C SER A 140 4.11 -0.97 -10.49
N VAL A 141 5.22 -1.66 -10.78
CA VAL A 141 6.52 -1.03 -11.09
C VAL A 141 6.92 -1.10 -12.56
N ALA A 142 6.00 -1.50 -13.44
CA ALA A 142 6.23 -1.40 -14.88
C ALA A 142 6.50 0.07 -15.27
N LYS A 143 7.53 0.30 -16.09
CA LYS A 143 7.84 1.62 -16.64
C LYS A 143 6.67 2.08 -17.51
N GLN A 144 6.26 3.33 -17.34
CA GLN A 144 5.30 3.96 -18.26
C GLN A 144 5.95 4.18 -19.63
N GLN A 145 5.14 4.37 -20.68
CA GLN A 145 5.65 4.53 -22.06
C GLN A 145 6.66 5.67 -22.20
N ASP A 146 6.50 6.76 -21.44
CA ASP A 146 7.39 7.92 -21.45
C ASP A 146 8.55 7.83 -20.45
N GLU A 147 8.65 6.71 -19.73
CA GLU A 147 9.67 6.43 -18.73
C GLU A 147 10.77 5.48 -19.22
N GLY A 148 10.56 4.78 -20.35
CA GLY A 148 11.55 3.86 -20.92
C GLY A 148 12.86 4.53 -21.34
N THR A 149 12.87 5.85 -21.53
CA THR A 149 14.06 6.63 -21.89
C THR A 149 14.76 7.27 -20.69
N LEU A 150 14.21 7.11 -19.48
CA LEU A 150 14.86 7.60 -18.27
C LEU A 150 16.11 6.78 -17.99
N TYR A 151 17.17 7.47 -17.57
CA TYR A 151 18.42 6.83 -17.19
C TYR A 151 18.20 5.88 -16.01
N ASP A 152 18.68 4.65 -16.17
CA ASP A 152 18.52 3.58 -15.22
C ASP A 152 19.73 2.64 -15.30
N ASP A 153 20.65 2.82 -14.36
CA ASP A 153 21.84 1.97 -14.14
C ASP A 153 21.70 1.10 -12.89
N GLY A 154 20.46 0.96 -12.41
CA GLY A 154 20.17 0.20 -11.20
C GLY A 154 20.39 -1.30 -11.36
N PRO A 155 20.50 -2.04 -10.24
CA PRO A 155 20.73 -3.48 -10.27
C PRO A 155 19.76 -4.22 -11.20
N ASP A 156 20.30 -5.17 -11.95
CA ASP A 156 19.56 -6.13 -12.78
C ASP A 156 18.66 -5.50 -13.87
N VAL A 157 19.01 -4.31 -14.35
CA VAL A 157 18.28 -3.62 -15.42
C VAL A 157 18.21 -4.45 -16.71
N ASP A 158 19.26 -5.19 -17.04
CA ASP A 158 19.33 -5.95 -18.30
C ASP A 158 18.27 -7.06 -18.38
N ASN A 159 17.95 -7.69 -17.25
CA ASN A 159 16.93 -8.74 -17.18
C ASN A 159 15.51 -8.18 -16.99
N PHE A 160 15.40 -6.93 -16.56
CA PHE A 160 14.14 -6.30 -16.17
C PHE A 160 13.99 -4.86 -16.71
N GLU A 161 14.37 -4.63 -17.97
CA GLU A 161 14.44 -3.30 -18.58
C GLU A 161 13.10 -2.53 -18.50
N ALA A 162 12.00 -3.27 -18.64
CA ALA A 162 10.64 -2.74 -18.60
C ALA A 162 10.12 -2.41 -17.18
N PHE A 163 10.90 -2.67 -16.12
CA PHE A 163 10.47 -2.52 -14.74
C PHE A 163 11.43 -1.64 -13.94
N TRP A 164 10.88 -0.77 -13.10
CA TRP A 164 11.61 -0.09 -12.04
C TRP A 164 11.99 -1.08 -10.93
N GLY A 165 13.01 -0.72 -10.14
CA GLY A 165 13.42 -1.54 -9.00
C GLY A 165 12.45 -1.44 -7.83
N VAL A 166 12.44 -2.47 -6.96
CA VAL A 166 11.75 -2.42 -5.67
C VAL A 166 12.73 -2.75 -4.56
N LEU A 167 12.88 -1.85 -3.59
CA LEU A 167 13.62 -2.14 -2.36
C LEU A 167 12.78 -3.08 -1.50
N VAL A 168 13.33 -4.23 -1.12
CA VAL A 168 12.61 -5.24 -0.33
C VAL A 168 13.42 -5.67 0.90
N ASP A 169 12.72 -6.20 1.90
CA ASP A 169 13.37 -6.78 3.07
C ASP A 169 14.04 -8.16 2.79
N ASN A 170 14.93 -8.56 3.70
CA ASN A 170 15.57 -9.88 3.75
C ASN A 170 14.60 -11.08 3.74
N GLY A 171 13.33 -10.88 4.10
CA GLY A 171 12.27 -11.89 3.99
C GLY A 171 11.90 -12.25 2.55
N TYR A 172 12.31 -11.45 1.56
CA TYR A 172 11.93 -11.57 0.14
C TYR A 172 12.98 -12.24 -0.76
N GLN A 173 13.91 -12.96 -0.14
CA GLN A 173 14.92 -13.73 -0.88
C GLN A 173 14.29 -14.85 -1.72
N GLY A 174 14.77 -14.96 -2.96
CA GLY A 174 14.24 -15.87 -3.99
C GLY A 174 13.35 -15.18 -5.02
N LEU A 175 12.91 -13.93 -4.77
CA LEU A 175 12.10 -13.17 -5.73
C LEU A 175 12.91 -12.47 -6.83
N GLY A 176 14.23 -12.34 -6.66
CA GLY A 176 15.11 -11.70 -7.64
C GLY A 176 15.09 -12.38 -9.01
N ASP A 177 14.75 -13.67 -9.06
CA ASP A 177 14.69 -14.45 -10.30
C ASP A 177 13.43 -14.11 -11.14
N GLU A 178 12.35 -13.68 -10.49
CA GLU A 178 11.08 -13.37 -11.15
C GLU A 178 10.84 -11.87 -11.30
N TYR A 179 11.53 -11.06 -10.48
CA TYR A 179 11.22 -9.65 -10.29
C TYR A 179 12.46 -8.82 -9.97
N ARG A 180 12.48 -7.57 -10.47
CA ARG A 180 13.55 -6.60 -10.21
C ARG A 180 13.55 -6.09 -8.78
N THR A 181 14.16 -6.85 -7.90
CA THR A 181 14.20 -6.58 -6.45
C THR A 181 15.61 -6.20 -6.01
N ILE A 182 15.69 -5.16 -5.18
CA ILE A 182 16.93 -4.68 -4.56
C ILE A 182 16.91 -5.14 -3.12
N GLN A 183 17.69 -6.18 -2.82
CA GLN A 183 17.60 -6.90 -1.55
C GLN A 183 18.93 -6.87 -0.78
N PRO A 184 18.89 -6.82 0.56
CA PRO A 184 20.10 -7.01 1.34
C PRO A 184 20.67 -8.42 1.14
N LYS A 185 21.99 -8.50 1.09
CA LYS A 185 22.74 -9.75 1.00
C LYS A 185 22.76 -10.45 2.35
N LYS A 186 22.52 -11.75 2.35
CA LYS A 186 22.74 -12.61 3.52
C LYS A 186 24.09 -13.30 3.44
N LYS A 187 24.66 -13.57 4.61
CA LYS A 187 25.89 -14.36 4.71
C LYS A 187 25.70 -15.72 4.05
N ALA A 188 26.66 -16.13 3.24
CA ALA A 188 26.67 -17.46 2.65
C ALA A 188 26.76 -18.54 3.74
N LYS A 189 26.18 -19.71 3.47
CA LYS A 189 26.23 -20.86 4.39
C LYS A 189 27.69 -21.21 4.69
N GLY A 190 28.07 -21.18 5.96
CA GLY A 190 29.45 -21.45 6.42
C GLY A 190 30.36 -20.22 6.52
N LYS A 191 29.93 -19.03 6.10
CA LYS A 191 30.65 -17.77 6.39
C LYS A 191 30.19 -17.16 7.72
N LEU A 192 31.14 -16.60 8.47
CA LEU A 192 30.88 -15.92 9.74
C LEU A 192 30.27 -14.53 9.53
N THR A 193 30.76 -13.78 8.55
CA THR A 193 30.34 -12.41 8.25
C THR A 193 30.19 -12.17 6.76
N LEU A 194 29.44 -11.13 6.42
CA LEU A 194 29.45 -10.51 5.09
C LEU A 194 30.81 -9.86 4.83
N SER A 195 31.17 -9.71 3.56
CA SER A 195 32.32 -8.90 3.16
C SER A 195 32.09 -7.42 3.56
N PRO A 196 33.15 -6.57 3.59
CA PRO A 196 32.97 -5.13 3.75
C PRO A 196 32.01 -4.54 2.69
N SER A 197 32.20 -4.87 1.41
CA SER A 197 31.35 -4.36 0.33
C SER A 197 29.89 -4.80 0.42
N GLU A 198 29.63 -6.03 0.84
CA GLU A 198 28.26 -6.53 1.06
C GLU A 198 27.59 -5.84 2.25
N ARG A 199 28.35 -5.44 3.28
CA ARG A 199 27.84 -4.65 4.40
C ARG A 199 27.53 -3.23 3.96
N ASP A 200 28.44 -2.59 3.23
CA ASP A 200 28.23 -1.23 2.72
C ASP A 200 27.00 -1.16 1.79
N GLU A 201 26.79 -2.19 0.97
CA GLU A 201 25.59 -2.31 0.12
C GLU A 201 24.32 -2.50 0.96
N ASN A 202 24.36 -3.37 1.97
CA ASN A 202 23.23 -3.52 2.88
C ASN A 202 22.89 -2.23 3.63
N ASP A 203 23.90 -1.48 4.07
CA ASP A 203 23.71 -0.21 4.77
C ASP A 203 23.03 0.83 3.87
N LYS A 204 23.36 0.86 2.57
CA LYS A 204 22.66 1.71 1.57
C LYS A 204 21.21 1.30 1.36
N ILE A 205 20.95 -0.01 1.25
CA ILE A 205 19.59 -0.54 1.11
C ILE A 205 18.76 -0.19 2.35
N THR A 206 19.33 -0.40 3.54
CA THR A 206 18.68 -0.06 4.81
C THR A 206 18.44 1.45 4.91
N HIS A 207 19.40 2.29 4.53
CA HIS A 207 19.22 3.75 4.52
C HIS A 207 17.99 4.17 3.70
N ASP A 208 17.90 3.70 2.45
CA ASP A 208 16.80 4.08 1.57
C ASP A 208 15.46 3.45 2.01
N ARG A 209 15.50 2.30 2.71
CA ARG A 209 14.31 1.67 3.30
C ARG A 209 13.80 2.37 4.56
N VAL A 210 14.66 2.81 5.48
CA VAL A 210 14.29 3.43 6.77
C VAL A 210 13.53 4.75 6.59
N ILE A 211 13.65 5.40 5.44
CA ILE A 211 12.83 6.57 5.08
C ILE A 211 11.34 6.21 5.07
N VAL A 212 10.98 4.95 4.76
CA VAL A 212 9.58 4.48 4.72
C VAL A 212 9.03 4.08 6.11
N GLU A 213 9.90 3.69 7.05
CA GLU A 213 9.50 3.28 8.42
C GLU A 213 9.09 4.47 9.31
N ASN A 214 9.41 5.71 8.92
CA ASN A 214 9.25 6.92 9.73
C ASN A 214 8.10 7.85 9.28
N PHE A 215 7.24 7.39 8.36
CA PHE A 215 6.00 8.07 7.93
C PHE A 215 4.79 7.15 8.13
#